data_AF-A0A6J8C368-F1
#
_entry.id   AF-A0A6J8C368-F1
#
_cell.length_a   1.000
_cell.length_b   1.000
_cell.length_c   1.000
_cell.angle_alpha   90.00
_cell.angle_beta   90.00
_cell.angle_gamma   90.00
#
_symmetry.space_group_name_H-M   'P 1'
#
loop_
_entity.id
_entity.type
_entity.pdbx_description
1 polymer ?
#
loop_
_entity_poly.entity_id
_entity_poly.type
_entity_poly.pdbx_seq_one_letter_code
_entity_poly.pdbx_strand_id
1 'polypeptide(L)'
;MVAYEPTTFSRQSMNNVAGIIDVSPEINVKTAILQLPNIPLPVGFEDINDYLSAAFLAFMARICCLKTVCVGILANKNKIPDVALPLYSDICPGLFKINIHDELSSILNFCQKSLQKYHSSYSFLIDMFYRYPELRGRKQVPHHNIVLGCLIKKSSEIEFVEKVLHDSNILLLFENFGTEMHLLYNERPSQDFEHIKSVLKHFPTFLKSMVEIGNDAKLSEVSMVSTEEMPKLYPIYTYPEIIAESPFTAFETQCMATPNNIALTSTQCSMTYKQCYNEVKRLAKLISDRDLSPQFGNKIVALHLPNSLAYVISVMATVHADKAFLPLPLDYPPERLSFTMKDADVNIQIMTTETYERSDFTKIKNIETRVGIVGDEDIVIVEFKAEDKSVERNQREPKRRSSFIPMDDDIYYLMYTSGSTGRPKGVQVTKTGVLNLSRAQIELWGLNENDTIAQFASIGFDATISEIFTALLSGANFSSSAEE
;
A
#
# COMPACT_ATOMS: atom_id res chain seq x y z
N MET A 1 -8.40 -12.55 -9.16
CA MET A 1 -7.70 -11.31 -8.75
C MET A 1 -8.60 -10.16 -9.10
N VAL A 2 -9.39 -9.67 -8.15
CA VAL A 2 -10.00 -8.35 -8.28
C VAL A 2 -8.83 -7.39 -8.24
N ALA A 3 -8.48 -6.83 -9.39
CA ALA A 3 -7.45 -5.81 -9.46
C ALA A 3 -7.87 -4.72 -8.50
N TYR A 4 -7.04 -4.46 -7.49
CA TYR A 4 -7.12 -3.25 -6.70
C TYR A 4 -7.17 -2.10 -7.71
N GLU A 5 -8.36 -1.51 -7.91
CA GLU A 5 -8.45 -0.29 -8.70
C GLU A 5 -7.59 0.72 -7.94
N PRO A 6 -6.48 1.20 -8.52
CA PRO A 6 -5.71 2.25 -7.90
C PRO A 6 -6.67 3.42 -7.70
N THR A 7 -6.61 4.02 -6.52
CA THR A 7 -7.28 5.26 -6.18
C THR A 7 -7.30 6.23 -7.38
N THR A 8 -8.33 7.07 -7.44
CA THR A 8 -8.61 8.13 -8.43
C THR A 8 -7.39 8.90 -8.96
N PHE A 9 -6.26 8.87 -8.24
CA PHE A 9 -4.91 9.23 -8.66
C PHE A 9 -4.49 8.72 -10.06
N SER A 10 -4.83 7.49 -10.46
CA SER A 10 -4.42 6.99 -11.79
C SER A 10 -5.25 7.55 -12.95
N ARG A 11 -6.50 7.97 -12.68
CA ARG A 11 -7.37 8.63 -13.67
C ARG A 11 -7.05 10.12 -13.84
N GLN A 12 -6.30 10.70 -12.90
CA GLN A 12 -5.89 12.11 -12.89
C GLN A 12 -4.37 12.28 -13.06
N SER A 13 -3.69 11.38 -13.76
CA SER A 13 -2.29 11.63 -14.09
C SER A 13 -2.21 12.88 -14.98
N MET A 14 -1.46 13.90 -14.56
CA MET A 14 -1.14 15.04 -15.43
C MET A 14 -0.44 14.61 -16.73
N ASN A 15 0.07 13.38 -16.82
CA ASN A 15 0.80 12.81 -17.97
C ASN A 15 0.04 11.74 -18.78
N ASN A 16 -0.93 10.99 -18.22
CA ASN A 16 -1.79 10.09 -19.04
C ASN A 16 -3.12 10.75 -19.36
N VAL A 17 -3.49 10.50 -20.59
CA VAL A 17 -4.50 11.23 -21.31
C VAL A 17 -5.75 10.36 -21.53
N ALA A 18 -5.97 9.41 -20.61
CA ALA A 18 -7.06 8.46 -20.76
C ALA A 18 -8.43 9.13 -20.55
N GLY A 19 -9.09 9.51 -21.66
CA GLY A 19 -10.54 9.68 -21.73
C GLY A 19 -11.13 11.05 -21.35
N ILE A 20 -10.35 12.14 -21.40
CA ILE A 20 -10.78 13.46 -20.89
C ILE A 20 -10.58 14.58 -21.92
N ILE A 21 -10.92 14.37 -23.20
CA ILE A 21 -11.31 15.50 -24.06
C ILE A 21 -12.83 15.47 -24.20
N ASP A 22 -13.50 16.28 -23.39
CA ASP A 22 -14.80 16.81 -23.77
C ASP A 22 -14.57 17.73 -24.97
N VAL A 23 -15.21 17.42 -26.10
CA VAL A 23 -15.01 18.09 -27.40
C VAL A 23 -15.88 19.34 -27.51
N SER A 24 -16.31 19.89 -26.37
CA SER A 24 -17.11 21.12 -26.31
C SER A 24 -16.38 22.25 -27.06
N PRO A 25 -17.05 22.96 -27.97
CA PRO A 25 -16.48 24.11 -28.66
C PRO A 25 -16.25 25.31 -27.72
N GLU A 26 -16.83 25.29 -26.51
CA GLU A 26 -16.68 26.36 -25.53
C GLU A 26 -15.47 26.09 -24.63
N ILE A 27 -14.51 27.03 -24.62
CA ILE A 27 -13.32 26.98 -23.77
C ILE A 27 -13.56 27.89 -22.58
N ASN A 28 -13.60 27.31 -21.38
CA ASN A 28 -13.74 28.04 -20.13
C ASN A 28 -12.37 28.14 -19.46
N VAL A 29 -11.68 29.27 -19.67
CA VAL A 29 -10.31 29.45 -19.18
C VAL A 29 -10.30 29.95 -17.74
N LYS A 30 -9.65 29.19 -16.85
CA LYS A 30 -9.21 29.66 -15.54
C LYS A 30 -7.73 30.00 -15.57
N THR A 31 -7.33 31.05 -14.87
CA THR A 31 -5.94 31.51 -14.82
C THR A 31 -5.42 31.62 -13.39
N ALA A 32 -4.13 31.39 -13.22
CA ALA A 32 -3.40 31.65 -11.98
C ALA A 32 -1.97 32.04 -12.30
N ILE A 33 -1.34 32.81 -11.41
CA ILE A 33 0.08 33.17 -11.51
C ILE A 33 0.80 32.57 -10.33
N LEU A 34 1.84 31.78 -10.60
CA LEU A 34 2.75 31.26 -9.58
C LEU A 34 4.03 32.11 -9.58
N GLN A 35 4.34 32.65 -8.42
CA GLN A 35 5.59 33.37 -8.21
C GLN A 35 6.74 32.36 -8.10
N LEU A 36 7.76 32.55 -8.93
CA LEU A 36 8.96 31.71 -8.97
C LEU A 36 10.07 32.36 -8.13
N PRO A 37 10.92 31.56 -7.47
CA PRO A 37 12.11 32.09 -6.80
C PRO A 37 13.06 32.72 -7.82
N ASN A 38 13.73 33.80 -7.42
CA ASN A 38 14.86 34.31 -8.19
C ASN A 38 16.02 33.30 -8.12
N ILE A 39 16.29 32.61 -9.23
CA ILE A 39 17.33 31.59 -9.34
C ILE A 39 18.40 32.04 -10.34
N PRO A 40 19.69 31.86 -10.03
CA PRO A 40 20.75 32.22 -10.96
C PRO A 40 20.69 31.33 -12.21
N LEU A 41 20.96 31.92 -13.38
CA LEU A 41 21.09 31.15 -14.63
C LEU A 41 22.35 30.27 -14.54
N PRO A 42 22.24 28.93 -14.61
CA PRO A 42 23.41 28.06 -14.48
C PRO A 42 24.33 28.18 -15.71
N VAL A 43 25.62 27.89 -15.51
CA VAL A 43 26.61 27.81 -16.60
C VAL A 43 26.14 26.78 -17.63
N GLY A 44 26.04 27.19 -18.90
CA GLY A 44 25.56 26.35 -20.00
C GLY A 44 24.12 26.65 -20.46
N PHE A 45 23.39 27.49 -19.72
CA PHE A 45 22.10 28.02 -20.14
C PHE A 45 22.25 29.44 -20.69
N GLU A 46 21.64 29.69 -21.85
CA GLU A 46 21.62 31.01 -22.52
C GLU A 46 20.33 31.78 -22.22
N ASP A 47 19.24 31.07 -21.95
CA ASP A 47 17.90 31.62 -21.68
C ASP A 47 17.35 30.99 -20.38
N ILE A 48 16.79 31.83 -19.51
CA ILE A 48 16.14 31.42 -18.28
C ILE A 48 14.88 30.58 -18.54
N ASN A 49 14.18 30.82 -19.65
CA ASN A 49 12.98 30.06 -20.01
C ASN A 49 13.30 28.60 -20.39
N ASP A 50 14.43 28.39 -21.08
CA ASP A 50 14.93 27.05 -21.39
C ASP A 50 15.28 26.29 -20.10
N TYR A 51 15.90 27.00 -19.15
CA TYR A 51 16.22 26.43 -17.84
C TYR A 51 14.95 26.07 -17.05
N LEU A 52 13.99 26.99 -16.96
CA LEU A 52 12.72 26.76 -16.27
C LEU A 52 11.90 25.63 -16.92
N SER A 53 11.89 25.55 -18.25
CA SER A 53 11.24 24.45 -18.99
C SER A 53 11.92 23.11 -18.72
N ALA A 54 13.26 23.07 -18.73
CA ALA A 54 14.03 21.87 -18.39
C ALA A 54 13.81 21.44 -16.93
N ALA A 55 13.80 22.39 -16.00
CA ALA A 55 13.48 22.15 -14.59
C ALA A 55 12.05 21.65 -14.42
N PHE A 56 11.08 22.21 -15.16
CA PHE A 56 9.70 21.76 -15.12
C PHE A 56 9.53 20.32 -15.64
N LEU A 57 10.26 19.94 -16.69
CA LEU A 57 10.29 18.56 -17.16
C LEU A 57 10.85 17.59 -16.09
N ALA A 58 11.90 18.00 -15.38
CA ALA A 58 12.47 17.22 -14.28
C ALA A 58 11.49 17.10 -13.10
N PHE A 59 10.81 18.20 -12.76
CA PHE A 59 9.74 18.24 -11.76
C PHE A 59 8.58 17.30 -12.12
N MET A 60 8.14 17.33 -13.38
CA MET A 60 7.09 16.44 -13.88
C MET A 60 7.49 14.96 -13.81
N ALA A 61 8.76 14.63 -14.11
CA ALA A 61 9.26 13.27 -13.94
C ALA A 61 9.18 12.80 -12.49
N ARG A 62 9.46 13.70 -11.53
CA ARG A 62 9.38 13.43 -10.09
C ARG A 62 7.95 13.29 -9.59
N ILE A 63 7.03 14.17 -9.98
CA ILE A 63 5.63 14.08 -9.55
C ILE A 63 4.95 12.85 -10.13
N CYS A 64 5.19 12.57 -11.41
CA CYS A 64 4.48 11.49 -12.08
C CYS A 64 5.08 10.11 -11.77
N CYS A 65 6.30 10.05 -11.23
CA CYS A 65 7.07 8.80 -11.07
C CYS A 65 7.15 7.97 -12.37
N LEU A 66 7.14 8.65 -13.52
CA LEU A 66 7.21 8.04 -14.85
C LEU A 66 8.59 8.22 -15.46
N LYS A 67 9.07 7.18 -16.17
CA LYS A 67 10.33 7.23 -16.95
C LYS A 67 10.23 8.12 -18.18
N THR A 68 9.03 8.58 -18.53
CA THR A 68 8.76 9.33 -19.74
C THR A 68 7.76 10.43 -19.44
N VAL A 69 8.12 11.65 -19.82
CA VAL A 69 7.31 12.86 -19.69
C VAL A 69 6.90 13.31 -21.08
N CYS A 70 5.60 13.55 -21.27
CA CYS A 70 5.02 14.00 -22.53
C CYS A 70 4.43 15.39 -22.32
N VAL A 71 5.00 16.40 -22.98
CA VAL A 71 4.47 17.77 -22.96
C VAL A 71 4.33 18.30 -24.38
N GLY A 72 3.39 19.22 -24.58
CA GLY A 72 3.38 20.08 -25.76
C GLY A 72 4.37 21.21 -25.59
N ILE A 73 4.98 21.65 -26.67
CA ILE A 73 5.88 22.80 -26.73
C ILE A 73 5.26 23.78 -27.73
N LEU A 74 5.09 25.05 -27.37
CA LEU A 74 4.57 26.05 -28.29
C LEU A 74 5.48 26.18 -29.53
N ALA A 75 4.87 26.08 -30.70
CA ALA A 75 5.57 26.19 -31.97
C ALA A 75 6.03 27.63 -32.23
N ASN A 76 7.31 27.81 -32.56
CA ASN A 76 7.80 29.09 -33.10
C ASN A 76 7.49 29.17 -34.61
N LYS A 77 6.51 30.01 -34.98
CA LYS A 77 6.03 30.15 -36.36
C LYS A 77 6.66 31.30 -37.14
N ASN A 78 7.67 31.99 -36.60
CA ASN A 78 8.26 33.19 -37.22
C ASN A 78 8.90 32.97 -38.61
N LYS A 79 9.16 31.71 -39.00
CA LYS A 79 9.72 31.34 -40.32
C LYS A 79 8.67 30.81 -41.29
N ILE A 80 7.39 30.79 -40.91
CA ILE A 80 6.28 30.30 -41.72
C ILE A 80 5.63 31.51 -42.43
N PRO A 81 5.41 31.46 -43.75
CA PRO A 81 4.69 32.53 -44.45
C PRO A 81 3.29 32.77 -43.86
N ASP A 82 2.86 34.04 -43.76
CA ASP A 82 1.60 34.40 -43.11
C ASP A 82 0.38 33.65 -43.67
N VAL A 83 0.34 33.50 -45.00
CA VAL A 83 -0.73 32.77 -45.71
C VAL A 83 -0.82 31.30 -45.34
N ALA A 84 0.26 30.73 -44.81
CA ALA A 84 0.35 29.34 -44.41
C ALA A 84 0.12 29.16 -42.89
N LEU A 85 0.24 30.20 -42.05
CA LEU A 85 0.12 30.11 -40.59
C LEU A 85 -1.12 29.34 -40.07
N PRO A 86 -2.33 29.50 -40.65
CA PRO A 86 -3.52 28.78 -40.20
C PRO A 86 -3.46 27.26 -40.45
N LEU A 87 -2.61 26.81 -41.37
CA LEU A 87 -2.49 25.40 -41.77
C LEU A 87 -1.62 24.58 -40.80
N TYR A 88 -0.91 25.24 -39.88
CA TYR A 88 0.08 24.63 -39.00
C TYR A 88 -0.44 24.59 -37.55
N SER A 89 -0.24 23.47 -36.85
CA SER A 89 -0.52 23.34 -35.41
C SER A 89 0.31 24.32 -34.59
N ASP A 90 -0.24 24.79 -33.48
CA ASP A 90 0.44 25.67 -32.51
C ASP A 90 1.28 24.89 -31.50
N ILE A 91 1.19 23.55 -31.49
CA ILE A 91 1.82 22.71 -30.49
C ILE A 91 2.67 21.62 -31.15
N CYS A 92 3.91 21.49 -30.67
CA CYS A 92 4.84 20.42 -31.01
C CYS A 92 4.91 19.43 -29.84
N PRO A 93 4.50 18.15 -29.99
CA PRO A 93 4.60 17.19 -28.90
C PRO A 93 6.06 16.78 -28.65
N GLY A 94 6.50 16.96 -27.41
CA GLY A 94 7.82 16.59 -26.91
C GLY A 94 7.77 15.37 -26.00
N LEU A 95 8.62 14.39 -26.31
CA LEU A 95 8.82 13.18 -25.51
C LEU A 95 10.19 13.23 -24.83
N PHE A 96 10.21 13.11 -23.50
CA PHE A 96 11.43 13.19 -22.70
C PHE A 96 11.58 11.95 -21.82
N LYS A 97 12.68 11.21 -21.99
CA LYS A 97 13.01 10.04 -21.16
C LYS A 97 13.93 10.48 -20.03
N ILE A 98 13.39 10.54 -18.82
CA ILE A 98 14.09 11.04 -17.64
C ILE A 98 14.17 9.91 -16.62
N ASN A 99 15.38 9.62 -16.15
CA ASN A 99 15.62 8.70 -15.04
C ASN A 99 15.90 9.52 -13.77
N ILE A 100 15.04 9.39 -12.76
CA ILE A 100 15.19 10.16 -11.51
C ILE A 100 16.45 9.84 -10.72
N HIS A 101 17.17 8.77 -11.06
CA HIS A 101 18.42 8.39 -10.39
C HIS A 101 19.68 8.96 -11.06
N ASP A 102 19.53 9.66 -12.18
CA ASP A 102 20.65 10.33 -12.85
C ASP A 102 20.93 11.70 -12.18
N GLU A 103 22.13 12.24 -12.42
CA GLU A 103 22.55 13.56 -11.95
C GLU A 103 21.69 14.68 -12.53
N LEU A 104 21.39 15.68 -11.70
CA LEU A 104 20.55 16.82 -12.07
C LEU A 104 21.13 17.56 -13.28
N SER A 105 22.44 17.79 -13.32
CA SER A 105 23.14 18.43 -14.44
C SER A 105 22.91 17.71 -15.77
N SER A 106 23.03 16.38 -15.77
CA SER A 106 22.83 15.53 -16.95
C SER A 106 21.40 15.64 -17.48
N ILE A 107 20.42 15.54 -16.57
CA ILE A 107 19.00 15.63 -16.90
C ILE A 107 18.65 17.01 -17.47
N LEU A 108 19.08 18.09 -16.82
CA LEU A 108 18.81 19.45 -17.26
C LEU A 108 19.42 19.72 -18.64
N ASN A 109 20.67 19.31 -18.86
CA ASN A 109 21.34 19.42 -20.16
C ASN A 109 20.64 18.60 -21.25
N PHE A 110 20.18 17.39 -20.92
CA PHE A 110 19.41 16.55 -21.83
C PHE A 110 18.08 17.21 -22.22
N CYS A 111 17.33 17.72 -21.24
CA CYS A 111 16.07 18.41 -21.46
C CYS A 111 16.28 19.66 -22.30
N GLN A 112 17.27 20.49 -21.99
CA GLN A 112 17.61 21.70 -22.75
C GLN A 112 17.94 21.38 -24.21
N LYS A 113 18.88 20.45 -24.46
CA LYS A 113 19.26 20.05 -25.83
C LYS A 113 18.07 19.48 -26.61
N SER A 114 17.21 18.73 -25.92
CA SER A 114 16.00 18.16 -26.53
C SER A 114 14.99 19.25 -26.88
N LEU A 115 14.73 20.20 -25.97
CA LEU A 115 13.91 21.38 -26.23
C LEU A 115 14.45 22.15 -27.44
N GLN A 116 15.75 22.47 -27.48
CA GLN A 116 16.39 23.16 -28.62
C GLN A 116 16.25 22.39 -29.95
N LYS A 117 16.29 21.05 -29.90
CA LYS A 117 16.05 20.20 -31.08
C LYS A 117 14.60 20.29 -31.56
N TYR A 118 13.63 20.24 -30.64
CA TYR A 118 12.24 20.54 -30.99
C TYR A 118 12.17 21.97 -31.57
N HIS A 119 12.89 22.93 -30.96
CA HIS A 119 12.98 24.32 -31.44
C HIS A 119 13.45 24.51 -32.87
N SER A 120 14.42 23.71 -33.28
CA SER A 120 14.97 23.76 -34.64
C SER A 120 14.19 22.92 -35.65
N SER A 121 13.46 21.89 -35.20
CA SER A 121 12.75 20.92 -36.07
C SER A 121 11.26 21.25 -36.29
N TYR A 122 10.81 22.42 -35.83
CA TYR A 122 9.38 22.76 -35.75
C TYR A 122 8.60 22.71 -37.05
N SER A 123 9.15 23.24 -38.15
CA SER A 123 8.44 23.26 -39.44
C SER A 123 8.15 21.86 -39.96
N PHE A 124 9.07 20.92 -39.75
CA PHE A 124 8.93 19.52 -40.16
C PHE A 124 7.92 18.76 -39.29
N LEU A 125 7.98 18.93 -37.96
CA LEU A 125 7.09 18.22 -37.05
C LEU A 125 5.64 18.64 -37.26
N ILE A 126 5.39 19.93 -37.49
CA ILE A 126 4.04 20.41 -37.74
C ILE A 126 3.52 19.95 -39.12
N ASP A 127 4.36 19.96 -40.16
CA ASP A 127 4.02 19.40 -41.48
C ASP A 127 3.71 17.90 -41.41
N MET A 128 4.45 17.14 -40.58
CA MET A 128 4.19 15.71 -40.34
C MET A 128 2.81 15.47 -39.72
N PHE A 129 2.44 16.18 -38.64
CA PHE A 129 1.09 16.03 -38.06
C PHE A 129 -0.01 16.46 -39.04
N TYR A 130 0.30 17.30 -40.03
CA TYR A 130 -0.63 17.64 -41.09
C TYR A 130 -0.78 16.57 -42.17
N ARG A 131 0.34 16.03 -42.64
CA ARG A 131 0.36 15.04 -43.73
C ARG A 131 -0.08 13.64 -43.30
N TYR A 132 -0.05 13.33 -42.00
CA TYR A 132 -0.42 12.02 -41.46
C TYR A 132 -1.63 12.14 -40.52
N PRO A 133 -2.87 12.17 -41.05
CA PRO A 133 -4.10 12.27 -40.26
C PRO A 133 -4.26 11.19 -39.20
N GLU A 134 -3.65 10.02 -39.35
CA GLU A 134 -3.59 8.95 -38.36
C GLU A 134 -2.90 9.36 -37.06
N LEU A 135 -1.96 10.33 -37.12
CA LEU A 135 -1.36 10.95 -35.93
C LEU A 135 -2.32 11.93 -35.24
N ARG A 136 -3.32 12.45 -35.98
CA ARG A 136 -4.48 13.20 -35.44
C ARG A 136 -5.64 12.27 -35.04
N GLY A 137 -5.60 11.02 -35.53
CA GLY A 137 -6.75 10.14 -35.68
C GLY A 137 -7.21 9.40 -34.43
N ARG A 138 -6.56 9.56 -33.28
CA ARG A 138 -7.13 9.16 -32.00
C ARG A 138 -7.75 10.37 -31.31
N LYS A 139 -8.97 10.72 -31.73
CA LYS A 139 -9.87 11.69 -31.08
C LYS A 139 -10.15 11.45 -29.58
N GLN A 140 -9.52 10.46 -28.95
CA GLN A 140 -9.77 10.10 -27.55
C GLN A 140 -8.55 10.23 -26.64
N VAL A 141 -7.34 10.53 -27.17
CA VAL A 141 -6.15 10.66 -26.34
C VAL A 141 -5.20 11.71 -26.93
N PRO A 142 -5.19 12.98 -26.48
CA PRO A 142 -4.14 13.93 -26.86
C PRO A 142 -2.74 13.38 -26.55
N HIS A 143 -1.74 13.79 -27.32
CA HIS A 143 -0.35 13.34 -27.12
C HIS A 143 0.32 13.98 -25.89
N HIS A 144 -0.32 14.99 -25.33
CA HIS A 144 0.15 15.80 -24.21
C HIS A 144 -1.05 16.45 -23.51
N ASN A 145 -0.94 16.67 -22.21
CA ASN A 145 -1.97 17.35 -21.42
C ASN A 145 -1.55 18.78 -21.05
N ILE A 146 -0.24 18.99 -20.90
CA ILE A 146 0.40 20.25 -20.52
C ILE A 146 1.19 20.77 -21.72
N VAL A 147 1.08 22.05 -22.01
CA VAL A 147 1.86 22.77 -23.02
C VAL A 147 2.76 23.80 -22.34
N LEU A 148 4.03 23.83 -22.72
CA LEU A 148 5.02 24.79 -22.23
C LEU A 148 5.29 25.89 -23.27
N GLY A 149 5.45 27.12 -22.78
CA GLY A 149 5.78 28.27 -23.60
C GLY A 149 6.38 29.43 -22.82
N CYS A 150 6.69 30.52 -23.53
CA CYS A 150 7.15 31.77 -22.96
C CYS A 150 6.10 32.86 -23.17
N LEU A 151 5.97 33.78 -22.22
CA LEU A 151 5.04 34.90 -22.32
C LEU A 151 5.51 35.91 -23.38
N ILE A 152 4.71 36.11 -24.42
CA ILE A 152 4.96 37.09 -25.48
C ILE A 152 3.96 38.23 -25.30
N LYS A 153 4.39 39.38 -24.77
CA LYS A 153 3.52 40.56 -24.54
C LYS A 153 2.93 41.09 -25.86
N LYS A 154 1.76 40.62 -26.30
CA LYS A 154 1.02 41.16 -27.46
C LYS A 154 -0.49 41.02 -27.27
N SER A 155 -1.24 42.03 -27.72
CA SER A 155 -2.70 42.15 -27.59
C SER A 155 -3.56 41.09 -28.29
N SER A 156 -2.97 40.13 -29.01
CA SER A 156 -3.65 38.99 -29.66
C SER A 156 -3.68 37.72 -28.79
N GLU A 157 -3.48 37.85 -27.47
CA GLU A 157 -3.26 36.75 -26.52
C GLU A 157 -4.46 35.82 -26.33
N ILE A 158 -5.71 36.30 -26.40
CA ILE A 158 -6.89 35.49 -26.05
C ILE A 158 -7.18 34.40 -27.09
N GLU A 159 -7.26 34.76 -28.37
CA GLU A 159 -7.55 33.81 -29.46
C GLU A 159 -6.44 32.74 -29.60
N PHE A 160 -5.19 33.13 -29.31
CA PHE A 160 -4.07 32.20 -29.27
C PHE A 160 -4.17 31.20 -28.10
N VAL A 161 -4.47 31.68 -26.90
CA VAL A 161 -4.64 30.84 -25.70
C VAL A 161 -5.78 29.86 -25.88
N GLU A 162 -6.93 30.32 -26.39
CA GLU A 162 -8.08 29.47 -26.70
C GLU A 162 -7.69 28.37 -27.68
N LYS A 163 -7.01 28.71 -28.77
CA LYS A 163 -6.59 27.71 -29.76
C LYS A 163 -5.68 26.62 -29.17
N VAL A 164 -4.76 26.98 -28.28
CA VAL A 164 -3.87 26.00 -27.60
C VAL A 164 -4.65 25.14 -26.60
N LEU A 165 -5.58 25.74 -25.85
CA LEU A 165 -6.42 25.07 -24.84
C LEU A 165 -7.59 24.28 -25.45
N HIS A 166 -7.81 24.40 -26.76
CA HIS A 166 -8.65 23.48 -27.51
C HIS A 166 -7.96 22.10 -27.61
N ASP A 167 -6.65 22.10 -27.85
CA ASP A 167 -5.86 20.89 -28.11
C ASP A 167 -5.12 20.36 -26.86
N SER A 168 -5.22 21.07 -25.73
CA SER A 168 -4.59 20.73 -24.44
C SER A 168 -5.44 21.17 -23.25
N ASN A 169 -5.10 20.74 -22.03
CA ASN A 169 -5.86 21.15 -20.83
C ASN A 169 -5.16 22.27 -20.06
N ILE A 170 -3.83 22.27 -20.08
CA ILE A 170 -3.01 23.17 -19.29
C ILE A 170 -1.99 23.84 -20.20
N LEU A 171 -1.94 25.17 -20.18
CA LEU A 171 -0.89 25.97 -20.79
C LEU A 171 -0.10 26.67 -19.69
N LEU A 172 1.21 26.46 -19.68
CA LEU A 172 2.16 27.11 -18.78
C LEU A 172 3.04 28.07 -19.57
N LEU A 173 3.00 29.35 -19.22
CA LEU A 173 3.83 30.39 -19.82
C LEU A 173 4.81 30.93 -18.78
N PHE A 174 6.11 30.79 -19.05
CA PHE A 174 7.15 31.40 -18.24
C PHE A 174 7.36 32.86 -18.67
N GLU A 175 7.44 33.77 -17.71
CA GLU A 175 7.76 35.17 -17.98
C GLU A 175 9.24 35.32 -18.35
N ASN A 176 9.57 36.25 -19.25
CA ASN A 176 10.94 36.48 -19.75
C ASN A 176 12.00 36.74 -18.67
N PHE A 177 11.63 37.25 -17.49
CA PHE A 177 12.57 37.47 -16.38
C PHE A 177 12.67 36.27 -15.44
N GLY A 178 11.89 35.20 -15.68
CA GLY A 178 11.89 33.97 -14.90
C GLY A 178 11.24 34.09 -13.52
N THR A 179 10.55 35.19 -13.23
CA THR A 179 9.93 35.48 -11.94
C THR A 179 8.51 34.95 -11.79
N GLU A 180 7.82 34.69 -12.91
CA GLU A 180 6.44 34.25 -12.91
C GLU A 180 6.21 33.07 -13.85
N MET A 181 5.32 32.17 -13.43
CA MET A 181 4.73 31.13 -14.27
C MET A 181 3.22 31.35 -14.32
N HIS A 182 2.71 31.64 -15.51
CA HIS A 182 1.30 31.84 -15.78
C HIS A 182 0.68 30.49 -16.13
N LEU A 183 -0.30 30.06 -15.33
CA LEU A 183 -1.09 28.86 -15.52
C LEU A 183 -2.42 29.24 -16.15
N LEU A 184 -2.70 28.70 -17.33
CA LEU A 184 -4.00 28.78 -17.99
C LEU A 184 -4.56 27.37 -18.13
N TYR A 185 -5.80 27.19 -17.71
CA TYR A 185 -6.44 25.88 -17.63
C TYR A 185 -7.83 25.92 -18.27
N ASN A 186 -8.10 24.98 -19.15
CA ASN A 186 -9.44 24.77 -19.71
C ASN A 186 -10.26 23.94 -18.73
N GLU A 187 -11.31 24.53 -18.15
CA GLU A 187 -12.17 23.86 -17.17
C GLU A 187 -12.87 22.63 -17.75
N ARG A 188 -12.69 21.48 -17.10
CA ARG A 188 -13.30 20.21 -17.51
C ARG A 188 -13.95 19.51 -16.30
N PRO A 189 -15.08 18.80 -16.48
CA PRO A 189 -15.85 18.21 -15.37
C PRO A 189 -15.07 17.24 -14.46
N SER A 190 -14.00 16.61 -14.97
CA SER A 190 -13.22 15.59 -14.26
C SER A 190 -11.88 16.07 -13.70
N GLN A 191 -11.54 17.36 -13.88
CA GLN A 191 -10.27 17.93 -13.45
C GLN A 191 -10.50 19.22 -12.65
N ASP A 192 -10.03 19.21 -11.40
CA ASP A 192 -10.16 20.33 -10.49
C ASP A 192 -8.97 21.30 -10.65
N PHE A 193 -9.26 22.56 -10.96
CA PHE A 193 -8.26 23.61 -11.09
C PHE A 193 -7.50 23.86 -9.77
N GLU A 194 -8.18 23.77 -8.63
CA GLU A 194 -7.51 23.98 -7.33
C GLU A 194 -6.57 22.82 -7.00
N HIS A 195 -6.92 21.59 -7.38
CA HIS A 195 -6.00 20.47 -7.31
C HIS A 195 -4.75 20.69 -8.18
N ILE A 196 -4.90 21.12 -9.44
CA ILE A 196 -3.76 21.41 -10.34
C ILE A 196 -2.86 22.49 -9.73
N LYS A 197 -3.44 23.58 -9.22
CA LYS A 197 -2.69 24.62 -8.50
C LYS A 197 -1.97 24.06 -7.27
N SER A 198 -2.63 23.20 -6.50
CA SER A 198 -2.04 22.56 -5.32
C SER A 198 -0.83 21.71 -5.66
N VAL A 199 -0.81 21.04 -6.82
CA VAL A 199 0.39 20.31 -7.28
C VAL A 199 1.46 21.28 -7.78
N LEU A 200 1.10 22.26 -8.61
CA LEU A 200 2.07 23.21 -9.18
C LEU A 200 2.70 24.14 -8.14
N LYS A 201 2.07 24.37 -6.98
CA LYS A 201 2.66 25.13 -5.87
C LYS A 201 4.00 24.57 -5.39
N HIS A 202 4.27 23.29 -5.66
CA HIS A 202 5.52 22.61 -5.29
C HIS A 202 6.68 22.95 -6.25
N PHE A 203 6.40 23.50 -7.43
CA PHE A 203 7.44 23.82 -8.42
C PHE A 203 8.41 24.92 -7.93
N PRO A 204 7.96 26.04 -7.34
CA PRO A 204 8.84 27.00 -6.68
C PRO A 204 9.77 26.38 -5.61
N THR A 205 9.23 25.47 -4.79
CA THR A 205 10.01 24.75 -3.76
C THR A 205 11.05 23.85 -4.40
N PHE A 206 10.68 23.13 -5.45
CA PHE A 206 11.57 22.29 -6.23
C PHE A 206 12.73 23.09 -6.83
N LEU A 207 12.46 24.25 -7.43
CA LEU A 207 13.50 25.15 -7.98
C LEU A 207 14.50 25.60 -6.91
N LYS A 208 14.03 26.00 -5.71
CA LYS A 208 14.92 26.33 -4.59
C LYS A 208 15.78 25.14 -4.19
N SER A 209 15.16 23.96 -4.03
CA SER A 209 15.87 22.75 -3.63
C SER A 209 16.92 22.32 -4.65
N MET A 210 16.66 22.48 -5.96
CA MET A 210 17.65 22.22 -7.02
C MET A 210 18.91 23.08 -6.83
N VAL A 211 18.74 24.37 -6.53
CA VAL A 211 19.85 25.31 -6.34
C VAL A 211 20.62 24.98 -5.06
N GLU A 212 19.92 24.67 -3.97
CA GLU A 212 20.51 24.35 -2.67
C GLU A 212 21.30 23.04 -2.67
N ILE A 213 20.77 21.99 -3.30
CA ILE A 213 21.40 20.66 -3.31
C ILE A 213 22.56 20.56 -4.32
N GLY A 214 22.55 21.40 -5.35
CA GLY A 214 23.58 21.46 -6.38
C GLY A 214 23.39 20.47 -7.53
N ASN A 215 24.19 20.69 -8.57
CA ASN A 215 24.06 20.04 -9.88
C ASN A 215 24.51 18.58 -9.93
N ASP A 216 25.33 18.16 -8.96
CA ASP A 216 25.90 16.79 -8.89
C ASP A 216 24.98 15.82 -8.11
N ALA A 217 23.92 16.34 -7.49
CA ALA A 217 22.94 15.52 -6.79
C ALA A 217 22.04 14.77 -7.77
N LYS A 218 21.42 13.67 -7.31
CA LYS A 218 20.45 12.95 -8.13
C LYS A 218 19.12 13.68 -8.15
N LEU A 219 18.40 13.59 -9.27
CA LEU A 219 17.06 14.18 -9.34
C LEU A 219 16.14 13.64 -8.24
N SER A 220 16.26 12.40 -7.78
CA SER A 220 15.46 11.82 -6.70
C SER A 220 15.66 12.47 -5.34
N GLU A 221 16.77 13.18 -5.13
CA GLU A 221 17.14 13.80 -3.85
C GLU A 221 16.62 15.23 -3.71
N VAL A 222 16.18 15.86 -4.80
CA VAL A 222 15.62 17.22 -4.78
C VAL A 222 14.28 17.22 -4.03
N SER A 223 14.06 18.07 -3.04
CA SER A 223 12.77 18.15 -2.37
C SER A 223 11.74 18.92 -3.21
N MET A 224 10.49 18.48 -3.21
CA MET A 224 9.34 19.22 -3.77
C MET A 224 8.43 19.80 -2.67
N VAL A 225 8.67 19.40 -1.42
CA VAL A 225 7.84 19.78 -0.27
C VAL A 225 8.67 20.67 0.64
N SER A 226 8.08 21.75 1.12
CA SER A 226 8.77 22.68 2.02
C SER A 226 8.90 22.07 3.42
N THR A 227 9.85 22.58 4.21
CA THR A 227 10.01 22.20 5.62
C THR A 227 8.77 22.53 6.46
N GLU A 228 7.97 23.53 6.04
CA GLU A 228 6.70 23.90 6.69
C GLU A 228 5.55 22.95 6.33
N GLU A 229 5.58 22.33 5.15
CA GLU A 229 4.54 21.42 4.67
C GLU A 229 4.82 19.96 5.04
N MET A 230 6.08 19.56 5.17
CA MET A 230 6.47 18.19 5.56
C MET A 230 5.76 17.69 6.83
N PRO A 231 5.66 18.46 7.93
CA PRO A 231 4.92 18.04 9.12
C PRO A 231 3.41 17.85 8.91
N LYS A 232 2.83 18.45 7.86
CA LYS A 232 1.41 18.28 7.52
C LYS A 232 1.16 16.97 6.76
N LEU A 233 2.14 16.54 5.95
CA LEU A 233 2.08 15.28 5.19
C LEU A 233 2.50 14.08 6.03
N TYR A 234 3.50 14.28 6.89
CA TYR A 234 4.02 13.28 7.81
C TYR A 234 3.97 13.83 9.24
N PRO A 235 2.76 13.96 9.81
CA PRO A 235 2.61 14.38 11.19
C PRO A 235 3.35 13.39 12.10
N ILE A 236 4.13 13.93 13.03
CA ILE A 236 4.79 13.14 14.07
C ILE A 236 3.70 12.74 15.06
N TYR A 237 3.27 11.47 15.01
CA TYR A 237 2.41 10.91 16.03
C TYR A 237 3.26 10.50 17.23
N THR A 238 2.98 11.10 18.39
CA THR A 238 3.41 10.54 19.68
C THR A 238 2.48 9.39 19.98
N TYR A 239 2.95 8.17 19.75
CA TYR A 239 2.25 6.97 20.21
C TYR A 239 2.40 6.89 21.73
N PRO A 240 1.33 6.53 22.47
CA PRO A 240 1.47 6.24 23.89
C PRO A 240 2.51 5.13 24.08
N GLU A 241 3.27 5.23 25.15
CA GLU A 241 4.31 4.26 25.47
C GLU A 241 3.67 2.86 25.54
N ILE A 242 4.25 1.90 24.80
CA ILE A 242 3.75 0.53 24.77
C ILE A 242 4.02 -0.05 26.16
N ILE A 243 2.98 -0.09 27.00
CA ILE A 243 3.02 -0.85 28.24
C ILE A 243 3.30 -2.31 27.85
N ALA A 244 4.32 -2.91 28.47
CA ALA A 244 4.74 -4.30 28.27
C ALA A 244 3.69 -5.28 28.84
N GLU A 245 2.50 -5.24 28.28
CA GLU A 245 1.36 -6.08 28.60
C GLU A 245 1.09 -7.00 27.41
N SER A 246 0.76 -8.26 27.68
CA SER A 246 0.34 -9.18 26.62
C SER A 246 -1.18 -9.07 26.41
N PRO A 247 -1.72 -9.37 25.20
CA PRO A 247 -3.17 -9.46 25.03
C PRO A 247 -3.83 -10.41 26.05
N PHE A 248 -3.14 -11.49 26.44
CA PHE A 248 -3.67 -12.41 27.45
C PHE A 248 -3.78 -11.78 28.86
N THR A 249 -2.79 -10.99 29.27
CA THR A 249 -2.80 -10.26 30.55
C THR A 249 -3.93 -9.23 30.60
N ALA A 250 -4.18 -8.55 29.48
CA ALA A 250 -5.32 -7.65 29.36
C ALA A 250 -6.66 -8.40 29.47
N PHE A 251 -6.76 -9.58 28.86
CA PHE A 251 -7.94 -10.45 28.99
C PHE A 251 -8.14 -10.93 30.43
N GLU A 252 -7.09 -11.36 31.11
CA GLU A 252 -7.15 -11.77 32.53
C GLU A 252 -7.65 -10.62 33.42
N THR A 253 -7.16 -9.40 33.18
CA THR A 253 -7.63 -8.20 33.87
C THR A 253 -9.13 -7.97 33.64
N GLN A 254 -9.58 -8.11 32.39
CA GLN A 254 -11.01 -7.99 32.05
C GLN A 254 -11.87 -9.07 32.72
N CYS A 255 -11.38 -10.32 32.77
CA CYS A 255 -12.05 -11.43 33.46
C CYS A 255 -12.27 -11.13 34.95
N MET A 256 -11.32 -10.48 35.60
CA MET A 256 -11.43 -10.09 37.02
C MET A 256 -12.35 -8.88 37.21
N ALA A 257 -12.40 -7.96 36.25
CA ALA A 257 -13.26 -6.78 36.29
C ALA A 257 -14.75 -7.13 36.11
N THR A 258 -15.06 -8.08 35.23
CA THR A 258 -16.45 -8.41 34.82
C THR A 258 -16.77 -9.91 34.85
N PRO A 259 -16.50 -10.63 35.95
CA PRO A 259 -16.51 -12.10 35.98
C PRO A 259 -17.86 -12.75 35.64
N ASN A 260 -18.96 -12.04 35.89
CA ASN A 260 -20.33 -12.54 35.71
C ASN A 260 -20.96 -12.11 34.37
N ASN A 261 -20.30 -11.24 33.60
CA ASN A 261 -20.77 -10.84 32.28
C ASN A 261 -20.53 -11.98 31.27
N ILE A 262 -21.36 -12.06 30.24
CA ILE A 262 -21.20 -13.04 29.15
C ILE A 262 -20.01 -12.62 28.28
N ALA A 263 -19.01 -13.49 28.17
CA ALA A 263 -17.84 -13.30 27.31
C ALA A 263 -18.04 -13.93 25.94
N LEU A 264 -18.62 -15.13 25.91
CA LEU A 264 -18.78 -15.94 24.72
C LEU A 264 -20.23 -16.41 24.59
N THR A 265 -20.79 -16.30 23.40
CA THR A 265 -22.12 -16.84 23.07
C THR A 265 -22.07 -17.59 21.76
N SER A 266 -22.80 -18.70 21.69
CA SER A 266 -23.16 -19.41 20.45
C SER A 266 -24.68 -19.61 20.43
N THR A 267 -25.20 -20.27 19.40
CA THR A 267 -26.62 -20.64 19.33
C THR A 267 -27.03 -21.64 20.42
N GLN A 268 -26.09 -22.43 20.94
CA GLN A 268 -26.37 -23.56 21.84
C GLN A 268 -25.98 -23.27 23.29
N CYS A 269 -24.93 -22.50 23.53
CA CYS A 269 -24.40 -22.24 24.86
C CYS A 269 -23.79 -20.84 25.00
N SER A 270 -23.65 -20.38 26.25
CA SER A 270 -22.94 -19.16 26.61
C SER A 270 -22.01 -19.39 27.79
N MET A 271 -20.95 -18.58 27.88
CA MET A 271 -19.99 -18.62 28.97
C MET A 271 -19.76 -17.22 29.52
N THR A 272 -19.78 -17.09 30.84
CA THR A 272 -19.31 -15.86 31.49
C THR A 272 -17.80 -15.71 31.36
N TYR A 273 -17.28 -14.51 31.56
CA TYR A 273 -15.83 -14.26 31.63
C TYR A 273 -15.11 -15.19 32.61
N LYS A 274 -15.72 -15.47 33.78
CA LYS A 274 -15.16 -16.41 34.75
C LYS A 274 -15.13 -17.85 34.24
N GLN A 275 -16.20 -18.31 33.57
CA GLN A 275 -16.25 -19.65 32.99
C GLN A 275 -15.24 -19.80 31.85
N CYS A 276 -15.22 -18.82 30.94
CA CYS A 276 -14.26 -18.74 29.83
C CYS A 276 -12.81 -18.82 30.34
N TYR A 277 -12.44 -18.00 31.33
CA TYR A 277 -11.09 -18.03 31.90
C TYR A 277 -10.72 -19.38 32.53
N ASN A 278 -11.66 -20.03 33.24
CA ASN A 278 -11.41 -21.36 33.81
C ASN A 278 -11.21 -22.43 32.74
N GLU A 279 -12.00 -22.38 31.65
CA GLU A 279 -11.86 -23.28 30.50
C GLU A 279 -10.53 -23.09 29.79
N VAL A 280 -10.14 -21.84 29.55
CA VAL A 280 -8.83 -21.47 29.01
C VAL A 280 -7.70 -22.04 29.85
N LYS A 281 -7.75 -21.90 31.18
CA LYS A 281 -6.72 -22.46 32.09
C LYS A 281 -6.67 -23.97 32.06
N ARG A 282 -7.83 -24.63 32.02
CA ARG A 282 -7.92 -26.09 31.95
C ARG A 282 -7.28 -26.61 30.67
N LEU A 283 -7.63 -26.00 29.53
CA LEU A 283 -7.05 -26.38 28.24
C LEU A 283 -5.57 -26.03 28.14
N ALA A 284 -5.15 -24.85 28.60
CA ALA A 284 -3.75 -24.46 28.59
C ALA A 284 -2.88 -25.44 29.39
N LYS A 285 -3.39 -25.95 30.51
CA LYS A 285 -2.71 -27.01 31.26
C LYS A 285 -2.54 -28.29 30.44
N LEU A 286 -3.55 -28.72 29.70
CA LEU A 286 -3.44 -29.86 28.79
C LEU A 286 -2.41 -29.64 27.66
N ILE A 287 -2.26 -28.39 27.21
CA ILE A 287 -1.25 -27.98 26.22
C ILE A 287 0.17 -27.95 26.83
N SER A 288 0.29 -27.58 28.12
CA SER A 288 1.57 -27.39 28.83
C SER A 288 2.10 -28.63 29.56
N ASP A 289 1.26 -29.62 29.90
CA ASP A 289 1.59 -30.78 30.76
C ASP A 289 2.63 -31.77 30.17
N ARG A 290 3.34 -31.42 29.08
CA ARG A 290 4.61 -32.04 28.72
C ARG A 290 5.68 -31.00 28.42
N ASP A 291 6.79 -31.12 29.15
CA ASP A 291 8.07 -30.45 28.95
C ASP A 291 8.56 -30.64 27.51
N LEU A 292 8.10 -29.75 26.65
CA LEU A 292 8.69 -29.48 25.38
C LEU A 292 9.97 -28.72 25.67
N SER A 293 11.07 -29.48 25.76
CA SER A 293 12.41 -29.00 26.12
C SER A 293 12.66 -27.55 25.66
N PRO A 294 13.04 -26.60 26.55
CA PRO A 294 13.24 -25.18 26.25
C PRO A 294 14.35 -24.88 25.22
N GLN A 295 14.92 -25.93 24.63
CA GLN A 295 16.00 -25.94 23.65
C GLN A 295 15.50 -25.71 22.22
N PHE A 296 14.19 -25.77 22.00
CA PHE A 296 13.54 -25.55 20.69
C PHE A 296 12.50 -24.44 20.87
N GLY A 297 12.67 -23.34 20.13
CA GLY A 297 11.94 -22.08 20.28
C GLY A 297 10.41 -22.19 20.21
N ASN A 298 9.75 -21.06 20.46
CA ASN A 298 8.31 -20.85 20.45
C ASN A 298 7.54 -21.84 19.56
N LYS A 299 6.86 -22.79 20.21
CA LYS A 299 6.17 -23.88 19.52
C LYS A 299 4.83 -23.40 18.98
N ILE A 300 4.56 -23.79 17.74
CA ILE A 300 3.33 -23.43 17.04
C ILE A 300 2.29 -24.53 17.28
N VAL A 301 1.11 -24.12 17.72
CA VAL A 301 -0.07 -24.98 17.88
C VAL A 301 -1.01 -24.70 16.71
N ALA A 302 -1.22 -25.71 15.85
CA ALA A 302 -2.22 -25.62 14.81
C ALA A 302 -3.62 -25.80 15.37
N LEU A 303 -4.56 -24.95 14.96
CA LEU A 303 -5.96 -25.01 15.35
C LEU A 303 -6.79 -25.39 14.13
N HIS A 304 -7.21 -26.66 14.06
CA HIS A 304 -8.01 -27.20 12.96
C HIS A 304 -9.40 -27.57 13.48
N LEU A 305 -10.15 -26.54 13.83
CA LEU A 305 -11.47 -26.58 14.46
C LEU A 305 -12.46 -25.77 13.60
N PRO A 306 -13.76 -26.12 13.62
CA PRO A 306 -14.79 -25.25 13.05
C PRO A 306 -14.93 -23.95 13.87
N ASN A 307 -15.74 -23.02 13.38
CA ASN A 307 -16.17 -21.88 14.19
C ASN A 307 -16.99 -22.39 15.39
N SER A 308 -16.44 -22.24 16.59
CA SER A 308 -17.12 -22.60 17.82
C SER A 308 -16.51 -21.88 19.02
N LEU A 309 -17.14 -22.03 20.19
CA LEU A 309 -16.53 -21.58 21.44
C LEU A 309 -15.23 -22.34 21.72
N ALA A 310 -15.12 -23.60 21.31
CA ALA A 310 -13.88 -24.37 21.48
C ALA A 310 -12.73 -23.81 20.64
N TYR A 311 -12.98 -23.25 19.45
CA TYR A 311 -11.96 -22.53 18.68
C TYR A 311 -11.43 -21.32 19.45
N VAL A 312 -12.32 -20.47 19.96
CA VAL A 312 -11.93 -19.26 20.71
C VAL A 312 -11.16 -19.62 21.99
N ILE A 313 -11.66 -20.61 22.74
CA ILE A 313 -10.97 -21.11 23.93
C ILE A 313 -9.60 -21.72 23.57
N SER A 314 -9.48 -22.42 22.43
CA SER A 314 -8.20 -22.98 21.97
C SER A 314 -7.19 -21.90 21.58
N VAL A 315 -7.64 -20.81 20.95
CA VAL A 315 -6.81 -19.62 20.71
C VAL A 315 -6.30 -19.08 22.04
N MET A 316 -7.20 -18.79 22.99
CA MET A 316 -6.85 -18.19 24.29
C MET A 316 -5.99 -19.12 25.16
N ALA A 317 -6.24 -20.43 25.13
CA ALA A 317 -5.46 -21.43 25.86
C ALA A 317 -4.05 -21.61 25.30
N THR A 318 -3.91 -21.54 23.97
CA THR A 318 -2.60 -21.62 23.31
C THR A 318 -1.71 -20.45 23.73
N VAL A 319 -2.25 -19.24 23.68
CA VAL A 319 -1.50 -18.04 24.06
C VAL A 319 -1.26 -17.95 25.56
N HIS A 320 -2.15 -18.49 26.40
CA HIS A 320 -1.92 -18.64 27.84
C HIS A 320 -0.76 -19.60 28.14
N ALA A 321 -0.57 -20.62 27.30
CA ALA A 321 0.53 -21.58 27.40
C ALA A 321 1.87 -21.06 26.82
N ASP A 322 1.97 -19.74 26.57
CA ASP A 322 3.11 -19.08 25.94
C ASP A 322 3.51 -19.70 24.59
N LYS A 323 2.50 -20.06 23.78
CA LYS A 323 2.68 -20.61 22.43
C LYS A 323 2.03 -19.70 21.39
N ALA A 324 2.55 -19.77 20.17
CA ALA A 324 1.89 -19.15 19.02
C ALA A 324 0.85 -20.12 18.45
N PHE A 325 -0.28 -19.59 17.98
CA PHE A 325 -1.28 -20.41 17.28
C PHE A 325 -1.21 -20.22 15.77
N LEU A 326 -1.65 -21.24 15.03
CA LEU A 326 -1.78 -21.24 13.58
C LEU A 326 -3.18 -21.73 13.21
N PRO A 327 -4.10 -20.83 12.80
CA PRO A 327 -5.41 -21.25 12.32
C PRO A 327 -5.28 -22.08 11.04
N LEU A 328 -5.95 -23.23 11.01
CA LEU A 328 -6.06 -24.11 9.86
C LEU A 328 -7.54 -24.30 9.53
N PRO A 329 -8.09 -23.55 8.57
CA PRO A 329 -9.45 -23.76 8.08
C PRO A 329 -9.74 -25.20 7.66
N LEU A 330 -10.97 -25.66 7.92
CA LEU A 330 -11.42 -27.03 7.59
C LEU A 330 -11.54 -27.27 6.08
N ASP A 331 -11.70 -26.22 5.29
CA ASP A 331 -11.81 -26.26 3.84
C ASP A 331 -10.45 -26.32 3.11
N TYR A 332 -9.34 -26.30 3.86
CA TYR A 332 -8.01 -26.41 3.27
C TYR A 332 -7.80 -27.81 2.66
N PRO A 333 -7.34 -27.90 1.40
CA PRO A 333 -7.04 -29.19 0.80
C PRO A 333 -5.86 -29.87 1.54
N PRO A 334 -5.79 -31.21 1.58
CA PRO A 334 -4.77 -31.95 2.33
C PRO A 334 -3.32 -31.55 1.99
N GLU A 335 -3.04 -31.20 0.73
CA GLU A 335 -1.72 -30.75 0.31
C GLU A 335 -1.35 -29.40 0.93
N ARG A 336 -2.34 -28.49 1.08
CA ARG A 336 -2.15 -27.18 1.71
C ARG A 336 -1.97 -27.31 3.21
N LEU A 337 -2.73 -28.17 3.87
CA LEU A 337 -2.54 -28.48 5.30
C LEU A 337 -1.13 -29.05 5.53
N SER A 338 -0.74 -30.06 4.76
CA SER A 338 0.57 -30.71 4.86
C SER A 338 1.73 -29.74 4.61
N PHE A 339 1.59 -28.86 3.61
CA PHE A 339 2.58 -27.83 3.33
C PHE A 339 2.72 -26.86 4.51
N THR A 340 1.60 -26.30 4.98
CA THR A 340 1.57 -25.28 6.04
C THR A 340 2.11 -25.84 7.36
N MET A 341 1.67 -27.04 7.75
CA MET A 341 2.15 -27.74 8.96
C MET A 341 3.66 -27.98 8.92
N LYS A 342 4.20 -28.37 7.76
CA LYS A 342 5.62 -28.65 7.58
C LYS A 342 6.46 -27.36 7.54
N ASP A 343 5.97 -26.33 6.87
CA ASP A 343 6.67 -25.05 6.72
C ASP A 343 6.72 -24.28 8.04
N ALA A 344 5.66 -24.35 8.84
CA ALA A 344 5.57 -23.78 10.18
C ALA A 344 6.14 -24.68 11.29
N ASP A 345 6.70 -25.86 10.97
CA ASP A 345 7.25 -26.82 11.94
C ASP A 345 6.30 -27.13 13.12
N VAL A 346 5.02 -27.36 12.81
CA VAL A 346 3.97 -27.56 13.82
C VAL A 346 4.22 -28.84 14.60
N ASN A 347 4.14 -28.74 15.94
CA ASN A 347 4.31 -29.89 16.83
C ASN A 347 3.03 -30.32 17.53
N ILE A 348 2.03 -29.44 17.61
CA ILE A 348 0.75 -29.72 18.26
C ILE A 348 -0.36 -29.28 17.31
N GLN A 349 -1.39 -30.11 17.19
CA GLN A 349 -2.62 -29.77 16.48
C GLN A 349 -3.82 -30.04 17.39
N ILE A 350 -4.73 -29.06 17.49
CA ILE A 350 -6.00 -29.19 18.20
C ILE A 350 -7.11 -29.34 17.16
N MET A 351 -7.96 -30.33 17.37
CA MET A 351 -9.04 -30.75 16.47
C MET A 351 -10.28 -31.12 17.27
N THR A 352 -11.45 -31.19 16.63
CA THR A 352 -12.58 -31.91 17.21
C THR A 352 -12.38 -33.41 17.05
N THR A 353 -13.08 -34.23 17.84
CA THR A 353 -13.07 -35.69 17.65
C THR A 353 -13.47 -36.09 16.22
N GLU A 354 -14.50 -35.46 15.65
CA GLU A 354 -14.96 -35.71 14.28
C GLU A 354 -13.87 -35.41 13.23
N THR A 355 -13.22 -34.24 13.32
CA THR A 355 -12.15 -33.88 12.39
C THR A 355 -10.94 -34.79 12.55
N TYR A 356 -10.63 -35.21 13.78
CA TYR A 356 -9.57 -36.19 14.07
C TYR A 356 -9.85 -37.55 13.42
N GLU A 357 -11.06 -38.08 13.53
CA GLU A 357 -11.45 -39.37 12.93
C GLU A 357 -11.44 -39.34 11.41
N ARG A 358 -11.77 -38.20 10.79
CA ARG A 358 -11.66 -38.00 9.34
C ARG A 358 -10.22 -37.88 8.85
N SER A 359 -9.29 -37.59 9.75
CA SER A 359 -7.88 -37.42 9.43
C SER A 359 -7.16 -38.77 9.49
N ASP A 360 -6.47 -39.16 8.40
CA ASP A 360 -5.70 -40.41 8.36
C ASP A 360 -4.35 -40.27 9.09
N PHE A 361 -4.40 -40.28 10.43
CA PHE A 361 -3.21 -40.29 11.29
C PHE A 361 -2.54 -41.67 11.38
N THR A 362 -3.16 -42.73 10.85
CA THR A 362 -2.69 -44.13 11.00
C THR A 362 -1.33 -44.38 10.37
N LYS A 363 -0.95 -43.55 9.39
CA LYS A 363 0.32 -43.61 8.67
C LYS A 363 1.44 -42.81 9.35
N ILE A 364 1.13 -42.02 10.38
CA ILE A 364 2.09 -41.15 11.07
C ILE A 364 2.63 -41.88 12.29
N LYS A 365 3.95 -42.09 12.32
CA LYS A 365 4.64 -42.67 13.48
C LYS A 365 4.84 -41.59 14.56
N ASN A 366 4.95 -42.02 15.82
CA ASN A 366 5.31 -41.16 16.97
C ASN A 366 4.32 -40.01 17.27
N ILE A 367 3.02 -40.27 17.10
CA ILE A 367 1.98 -39.36 17.59
C ILE A 367 1.54 -39.75 19.01
N GLU A 368 1.26 -38.75 19.84
CA GLU A 368 0.51 -38.92 21.08
C GLU A 368 -0.78 -38.12 21.02
N THR A 369 -1.88 -38.70 21.51
CA THR A 369 -3.18 -38.05 21.51
C THR A 369 -3.68 -37.84 22.93
N ARG A 370 -4.27 -36.67 23.18
CA ARG A 370 -5.00 -36.37 24.42
C ARG A 370 -6.40 -35.92 24.06
N VAL A 371 -7.35 -36.25 24.93
CA VAL A 371 -8.73 -35.81 24.78
C VAL A 371 -9.01 -34.77 25.86
N GLY A 372 -9.61 -33.66 25.45
CA GLY A 372 -10.15 -32.64 26.32
C GLY A 372 -11.61 -32.40 25.99
N ILE A 373 -12.27 -31.63 26.83
CA ILE A 373 -13.63 -31.16 26.59
C ILE A 373 -13.58 -29.65 26.74
N VAL A 374 -14.24 -28.89 25.87
CA VAL A 374 -14.39 -27.44 26.00
C VAL A 374 -15.87 -27.09 25.84
N GLY A 375 -16.50 -26.61 26.91
CA GLY A 375 -17.97 -26.56 26.96
C GLY A 375 -18.55 -27.95 26.76
N ASP A 376 -19.30 -28.13 25.67
CA ASP A 376 -19.92 -29.41 25.27
C ASP A 376 -19.20 -30.08 24.08
N GLU A 377 -18.06 -29.55 23.63
CA GLU A 377 -17.31 -30.09 22.49
C GLU A 377 -16.10 -30.93 22.95
N ASP A 378 -16.03 -32.17 22.46
CA ASP A 378 -14.85 -33.02 22.62
C ASP A 378 -13.74 -32.61 21.64
N ILE A 379 -12.56 -32.34 22.19
CA ILE A 379 -11.38 -31.97 21.41
C ILE A 379 -10.28 -33.02 21.55
N VAL A 380 -9.55 -33.22 20.46
CA VAL A 380 -8.37 -34.08 20.40
C VAL A 380 -7.15 -33.21 20.15
N ILE A 381 -6.15 -33.34 21.03
CA ILE A 381 -4.85 -32.73 20.89
C ILE A 381 -3.88 -33.79 20.38
N VAL A 382 -3.34 -33.59 19.18
CA VAL A 382 -2.35 -34.46 18.55
C VAL A 382 -0.97 -33.82 18.71
N GLU A 383 -0.04 -34.54 19.31
CA GLU A 383 1.35 -34.14 19.47
C GLU A 383 2.23 -34.94 18.50
N PHE A 384 2.94 -34.24 17.62
CA PHE A 384 3.91 -34.83 16.68
C PHE A 384 5.30 -34.82 17.31
N LYS A 385 5.82 -35.98 17.69
CA LYS A 385 7.18 -36.09 18.21
C LYS A 385 8.18 -36.16 17.08
N ALA A 386 9.28 -35.43 17.21
CA ALA A 386 10.42 -35.57 16.31
C ALA A 386 10.92 -37.03 16.33
N GLU A 387 11.17 -37.60 15.15
CA GLU A 387 11.95 -38.84 15.06
C GLU A 387 13.33 -38.59 15.67
N ASP A 388 13.79 -39.54 16.49
CA ASP A 388 15.10 -39.50 17.12
C ASP A 388 16.16 -39.46 16.00
N LYS A 389 16.74 -38.28 15.74
CA LYS A 389 17.76 -38.07 14.69
C LYS A 389 19.13 -38.62 15.11
N SER A 390 19.15 -39.82 15.69
CA SER A 390 20.38 -40.57 16.01
C SER A 390 20.88 -41.42 14.82
N VAL A 391 20.28 -41.31 13.64
CA VAL A 391 20.70 -42.07 12.44
C VAL A 391 21.27 -41.13 11.37
N GLU A 392 22.58 -41.29 11.16
CA GLU A 392 23.46 -40.85 10.07
C GLU A 392 22.93 -39.78 9.10
N ARG A 393 23.46 -38.57 9.28
CA ARG A 393 23.35 -37.43 8.36
C ARG A 393 24.09 -37.76 7.05
N ASN A 394 23.42 -38.43 6.10
CA ASN A 394 23.96 -38.64 4.76
C ASN A 394 24.15 -37.28 4.04
N GLN A 395 25.42 -36.91 3.79
CA GLN A 395 25.86 -35.61 3.29
C GLN A 395 25.60 -35.37 1.79
N ARG A 396 24.42 -35.70 1.25
CA ARG A 396 24.13 -35.57 -0.20
C ARG A 396 22.81 -34.92 -0.57
N GLU A 397 22.14 -34.24 0.36
CA GLU A 397 21.13 -33.26 -0.04
C GLU A 397 21.74 -31.85 -0.11
N PRO A 398 21.44 -31.06 -1.16
CA PRO A 398 21.89 -29.69 -1.21
C PRO A 398 21.35 -28.98 0.03
N LYS A 399 22.25 -28.40 0.83
CA LYS A 399 21.88 -27.56 1.97
C LYS A 399 20.90 -26.50 1.47
N ARG A 400 19.60 -26.72 1.65
CA ARG A 400 18.64 -25.63 1.60
C ARG A 400 19.17 -24.62 2.60
N ARG A 401 19.44 -23.39 2.16
CA ARG A 401 19.46 -22.25 3.07
C ARG A 401 18.03 -22.16 3.61
N SER A 402 17.66 -23.01 4.57
CA SER A 402 16.66 -22.60 5.55
C SER A 402 17.37 -21.53 6.32
N SER A 403 17.12 -20.28 5.97
CA SER A 403 17.19 -19.19 6.92
C SER A 403 16.17 -19.53 8.01
N PHE A 404 16.52 -20.48 8.88
CA PHE A 404 15.81 -20.73 10.12
C PHE A 404 16.18 -19.51 10.97
N ILE A 405 15.44 -18.44 10.76
CA ILE A 405 15.46 -17.29 11.64
C ILE A 405 14.80 -17.82 12.91
N PRO A 406 15.50 -17.82 14.07
CA PRO A 406 14.87 -18.19 15.33
C PRO A 406 13.58 -17.40 15.47
N MET A 407 12.49 -18.11 15.77
CA MET A 407 11.20 -17.49 16.01
C MET A 407 11.35 -16.51 17.18
N ASP A 408 11.00 -15.23 16.94
CA ASP A 408 11.01 -14.20 17.98
C ASP A 408 10.08 -14.61 19.13
N ASP A 409 10.50 -14.33 20.37
CA ASP A 409 9.76 -14.66 21.59
C ASP A 409 8.41 -13.91 21.65
N ASP A 410 8.25 -12.86 20.83
CA ASP A 410 7.07 -12.02 20.73
C ASP A 410 5.99 -12.53 19.74
N ILE A 411 6.24 -13.62 19.00
CA ILE A 411 5.26 -14.13 18.03
C ILE A 411 4.02 -14.70 18.73
N TYR A 412 2.85 -14.28 18.28
CA TYR A 412 1.55 -14.62 18.86
C TYR A 412 0.72 -15.54 17.98
N TYR A 413 0.73 -15.30 16.68
CA TYR A 413 0.14 -16.23 15.71
C TYR A 413 0.83 -16.18 14.36
N LEU A 414 0.61 -17.24 13.58
CA LEU A 414 0.99 -17.31 12.17
C LEU A 414 -0.26 -17.41 11.31
N MET A 415 -0.23 -16.78 10.14
CA MET A 415 -1.28 -16.92 9.14
C MET A 415 -0.73 -17.01 7.73
N TYR A 416 -1.22 -17.96 6.94
CA TYR A 416 -0.70 -18.21 5.60
C TYR A 416 -1.52 -17.48 4.52
N THR A 417 -0.84 -16.67 3.73
CA THR A 417 -1.42 -15.98 2.57
C THR A 417 -1.02 -16.68 1.26
N SER A 418 -1.79 -16.48 0.19
CA SER A 418 -1.58 -17.18 -1.10
C SER A 418 -0.22 -16.94 -1.77
N GLY A 419 0.46 -15.84 -1.44
CA GLY A 419 1.79 -15.49 -1.93
C GLY A 419 1.84 -15.17 -3.43
N SER A 420 2.45 -14.04 -3.81
CA SER A 420 2.57 -13.65 -5.23
C SER A 420 3.34 -14.65 -6.11
N THR A 421 4.10 -15.54 -5.50
CA THR A 421 4.90 -16.59 -6.16
C THR A 421 4.15 -17.93 -6.29
N GLY A 422 2.87 -17.99 -5.90
CA GLY A 422 2.05 -19.21 -5.90
C GLY A 422 2.38 -20.22 -4.78
N ARG A 423 3.34 -19.90 -3.91
CA ARG A 423 3.62 -20.67 -2.69
C ARG A 423 3.11 -19.87 -1.49
N PRO A 424 2.29 -20.49 -0.62
CA PRO A 424 1.82 -19.81 0.57
C PRO A 424 2.97 -19.33 1.46
N LYS A 425 2.78 -18.17 2.10
CA LYS A 425 3.77 -17.57 3.01
C LYS A 425 3.14 -17.32 4.37
N GLY A 426 3.79 -17.80 5.43
CA GLY A 426 3.41 -17.52 6.81
C GLY A 426 3.78 -16.09 7.21
N VAL A 427 2.78 -15.30 7.55
CA VAL A 427 2.94 -14.00 8.19
C VAL A 427 3.01 -14.24 9.70
N GLN A 428 4.08 -13.76 10.33
CA GLN A 428 4.25 -13.82 11.79
C GLN A 428 3.71 -12.52 12.38
N VAL A 429 2.75 -12.62 13.30
CA VAL A 429 2.14 -11.46 13.97
C VAL A 429 2.47 -11.52 15.45
N THR A 430 2.86 -10.38 16.01
CA THR A 430 3.38 -10.29 17.38
C THR A 430 2.31 -9.96 18.42
N LYS A 431 2.61 -10.25 19.70
CA LYS A 431 1.72 -9.94 20.84
C LYS A 431 1.42 -8.45 20.89
N THR A 432 2.45 -7.63 20.73
CA THR A 432 2.33 -6.15 20.71
C THR A 432 1.46 -5.66 19.56
N GLY A 433 1.58 -6.24 18.37
CA GLY A 433 0.75 -5.88 17.22
C GLY A 433 -0.74 -6.12 17.46
N VAL A 434 -1.08 -7.29 18.04
CA VAL A 434 -2.46 -7.63 18.39
C VAL A 434 -3.01 -6.69 19.46
N LEU A 435 -2.27 -6.48 20.56
CA LEU A 435 -2.73 -5.60 21.63
C LEU A 435 -2.93 -4.16 21.15
N ASN A 436 -2.02 -3.65 20.33
CA ASN A 436 -2.11 -2.29 19.79
C ASN A 436 -3.34 -2.13 18.89
N LEU A 437 -3.58 -3.09 17.99
CA LEU A 437 -4.77 -3.06 17.12
C LEU A 437 -6.06 -3.11 17.94
N SER A 438 -6.16 -4.03 18.90
CA SER A 438 -7.36 -4.16 19.73
C SER A 438 -7.61 -2.90 20.53
N ARG A 439 -6.60 -2.31 21.18
CA ARG A 439 -6.77 -1.04 21.90
C ARG A 439 -7.25 0.10 21.01
N ALA A 440 -6.64 0.24 19.83
CA ALA A 440 -7.04 1.28 18.88
C ALA A 440 -8.50 1.10 18.42
N GLN A 441 -8.95 -0.14 18.20
CA GLN A 441 -10.33 -0.44 17.82
C GLN A 441 -11.32 -0.20 18.97
N ILE A 442 -10.97 -0.63 20.18
CA ILE A 442 -11.78 -0.41 21.38
C ILE A 442 -11.99 1.08 21.61
N GLU A 443 -10.93 1.88 21.53
CA GLU A 443 -11.00 3.34 21.68
C GLU A 443 -11.80 3.99 20.54
N LEU A 444 -11.51 3.62 19.29
CA LEU A 444 -12.16 4.22 18.11
C LEU A 444 -13.67 3.97 18.09
N TRP A 445 -14.10 2.79 18.53
CA TRP A 445 -15.52 2.39 18.51
C TRP A 445 -16.23 2.57 19.85
N GLY A 446 -15.52 2.92 20.92
CA GLY A 446 -16.09 3.08 22.26
C GLY A 446 -16.65 1.78 22.84
N LEU A 447 -16.04 0.64 22.50
CA LEU A 447 -16.52 -0.68 22.91
C LEU A 447 -16.44 -0.86 24.42
N ASN A 448 -17.48 -1.46 25.00
CA ASN A 448 -17.62 -1.71 26.42
C ASN A 448 -18.40 -3.02 26.69
N GLU A 449 -18.69 -3.31 27.96
CA GLU A 449 -19.32 -4.56 28.38
C GLU A 449 -20.77 -4.76 27.94
N ASN A 450 -21.42 -3.74 27.37
CA ASN A 450 -22.78 -3.83 26.85
C ASN A 450 -22.83 -4.18 25.35
N ASP A 451 -21.67 -4.24 24.69
CA ASP A 451 -21.58 -4.50 23.27
C ASP A 451 -21.50 -6.00 22.95
N THR A 452 -21.83 -6.34 21.71
CA THR A 452 -21.65 -7.69 21.17
C THR A 452 -20.94 -7.61 19.83
N ILE A 453 -19.85 -8.36 19.69
CA ILE A 453 -19.13 -8.53 18.43
C ILE A 453 -19.49 -9.89 17.85
N ALA A 454 -20.05 -9.90 16.65
CA ALA A 454 -20.35 -11.13 15.94
C ALA A 454 -19.11 -11.64 15.19
N GLN A 455 -18.83 -12.93 15.29
CA GLN A 455 -17.86 -13.60 14.44
C GLN A 455 -18.39 -13.63 13.01
N PHE A 456 -17.71 -12.92 12.11
CA PHE A 456 -18.08 -12.85 10.70
C PHE A 456 -16.94 -13.34 9.81
N ALA A 457 -15.70 -12.98 10.13
CA ALA A 457 -14.56 -13.42 9.38
C ALA A 457 -14.30 -14.94 9.54
N SER A 458 -13.91 -15.58 8.43
CA SER A 458 -13.40 -16.96 8.46
C SER A 458 -12.07 -17.03 9.19
N ILE A 459 -11.85 -18.08 9.98
CA ILE A 459 -10.63 -18.33 10.77
C ILE A 459 -9.34 -18.31 9.96
N GLY A 460 -9.42 -18.44 8.63
CA GLY A 460 -8.29 -18.30 7.71
C GLY A 460 -7.84 -16.85 7.46
N PHE A 461 -8.54 -15.87 8.02
CA PHE A 461 -8.26 -14.44 7.91
C PHE A 461 -7.99 -13.80 9.27
N ASP A 462 -7.11 -12.80 9.27
CA ASP A 462 -6.64 -12.07 10.46
C ASP A 462 -7.74 -11.23 11.10
N ALA A 463 -8.74 -10.84 10.31
CA ALA A 463 -9.96 -10.19 10.78
C ALA A 463 -10.64 -10.97 11.93
N THR A 464 -10.67 -12.31 11.91
CA THR A 464 -11.26 -13.09 13.02
C THR A 464 -10.48 -12.92 14.33
N ILE A 465 -9.15 -12.76 14.23
CA ILE A 465 -8.31 -12.51 15.40
C ILE A 465 -8.60 -11.11 15.96
N SER A 466 -8.79 -10.13 15.07
CA SER A 466 -9.28 -8.80 15.45
C SER A 466 -10.62 -8.88 16.18
N GLU A 467 -11.59 -9.62 15.66
CA GLU A 467 -12.92 -9.79 16.28
C GLU A 467 -12.83 -10.41 17.69
N ILE A 468 -12.06 -11.49 17.84
CA ILE A 468 -11.89 -12.21 19.12
C ILE A 468 -11.25 -11.31 20.19
N PHE A 469 -10.08 -10.74 19.90
CA PHE A 469 -9.34 -9.98 20.92
C PHE A 469 -10.02 -8.64 21.22
N THR A 470 -10.56 -7.95 20.22
CA THR A 470 -11.26 -6.67 20.47
C THR A 470 -12.50 -6.86 21.34
N ALA A 471 -13.25 -7.96 21.18
CA ALA A 471 -14.39 -8.26 22.05
C ALA A 471 -13.95 -8.61 23.48
N LEU A 472 -13.04 -9.58 23.61
CA LEU A 472 -12.66 -10.12 24.90
C LEU A 472 -11.89 -9.12 25.77
N LEU A 473 -11.15 -8.19 25.16
CA LEU A 473 -10.40 -7.15 25.87
C LEU A 473 -11.24 -5.93 26.25
N SER A 474 -12.43 -5.74 25.66
CA SER A 474 -13.32 -4.61 26.01
C SER A 474 -14.38 -4.95 27.05
N GLY A 475 -14.49 -6.22 27.45
CA GLY A 475 -15.60 -6.70 28.28
C GLY A 475 -16.86 -7.08 27.51
N ALA A 476 -16.85 -6.95 26.18
CA ALA A 476 -17.98 -7.23 25.32
C ALA A 476 -18.22 -8.74 25.15
N ASN A 477 -19.43 -9.09 24.73
CA ASN A 477 -19.75 -10.46 24.35
C ASN A 477 -19.24 -10.76 22.92
N PHE A 478 -18.48 -11.84 22.74
CA PHE A 478 -18.15 -12.39 21.43
C PHE A 478 -19.16 -13.47 21.04
N SER A 479 -19.90 -13.24 19.98
CA SER A 479 -20.93 -14.14 19.46
C SER A 479 -20.38 -14.96 18.29
N SER A 480 -20.03 -16.22 18.55
CA SER A 480 -19.59 -17.15 17.51
C SER A 480 -20.79 -17.67 16.73
N SER A 481 -20.74 -17.53 15.40
CA SER A 481 -21.66 -18.21 14.50
C SER A 481 -21.11 -19.62 14.24
N ALA A 482 -21.82 -20.65 14.73
CA ALA A 482 -21.57 -22.00 14.23
C ALA A 482 -22.00 -22.02 12.75
N GLU A 483 -21.14 -22.50 11.86
CA GLU A 483 -21.59 -22.85 10.51
C GLU A 483 -22.58 -24.02 10.64
N GLU A 484 -23.82 -23.84 10.18
CA GLU A 484 -24.82 -24.92 10.06
C GLU A 484 -24.42 -25.97 9.03
#